data_AF-A0A9D8K7E7-F1
#
_entry.id   AF-A0A9D8K7E7-F1
#
_cell.length_a   1.000
_cell.length_b   1.000
_cell.length_c   1.000
_cell.angle_alpha   90.00
_cell.angle_beta   90.00
_cell.angle_gamma   90.00
#
_symmetry.space_group_name_H-M   'P 1'
#
loop_
_entity.id
_entity.type
_entity.pdbx_description
1 polymer ?
#
loop_
_entity_poly.entity_id
_entity_poly.type
_entity_poly.pdbx_seq_one_letter_code
_entity_poly.pdbx_strand_id
1 'polypeptide(L)'
;MSLDPADAITSSITSKGQVTISKALRQQFGLARGSRVRFALVGDHIELRTWKPERSVQKSGFGMLRSSRPAVSADFDSASLLRP
;
A
#
# COMPACT_ATOMS: atom_id res chain seq x y z
N MET A 1 -1.79 18.91 -2.68
CA MET A 1 -0.46 18.57 -3.24
C MET A 1 -0.71 17.98 -4.61
N SER A 2 -0.78 18.84 -5.64
CA SER A 2 -0.82 18.40 -7.04
C SER A 2 0.55 17.85 -7.39
N LEU A 3 0.60 16.65 -7.96
CA LEU A 3 1.75 16.18 -8.69
C LEU A 3 1.72 16.88 -10.04
N ASP A 4 2.64 17.82 -10.26
CA ASP A 4 2.82 18.45 -11.57
C ASP A 4 3.21 17.39 -12.60
N PRO A 5 2.70 17.46 -13.85
CA PRO A 5 2.99 16.50 -14.92
C PRO A 5 4.47 16.52 -15.40
N ALA A 6 5.32 17.32 -14.76
CA ALA A 6 6.73 17.52 -15.11
C ALA A 6 7.67 16.40 -14.64
N ASP A 7 7.19 15.43 -13.84
CA ASP A 7 8.00 14.29 -13.37
C ASP A 7 7.70 12.98 -14.14
N ALA A 8 7.15 13.12 -15.35
CA ALA A 8 6.79 11.99 -16.22
C ALA A 8 8.06 11.27 -16.74
N ILE A 9 8.41 10.16 -16.10
CA ILE A 9 9.50 9.29 -16.55
C ILE A 9 8.95 8.31 -17.59
N THR A 10 9.42 8.41 -18.85
CA THR A 10 9.07 7.48 -19.92
C THR A 10 9.90 6.19 -19.83
N SER A 11 9.30 5.05 -20.16
CA SER A 11 10.01 3.77 -20.28
C SER A 11 9.40 2.93 -21.39
N SER A 12 10.24 2.25 -22.17
CA SER A 12 9.79 1.42 -23.29
C SER A 12 9.34 0.04 -22.82
N ILE A 13 8.36 -0.51 -23.53
CA ILE A 13 7.93 -1.90 -23.38
C ILE A 13 8.91 -2.78 -24.17
N THR A 14 9.50 -3.77 -23.50
CA THR A 14 10.35 -4.78 -24.15
C THR A 14 9.54 -5.69 -25.07
N SER A 15 10.19 -6.45 -25.95
CA SER A 15 9.52 -7.43 -26.84
C SER A 15 8.68 -8.48 -26.08
N LYS A 16 8.93 -8.67 -24.78
CA LYS A 16 8.20 -9.58 -23.90
C LYS A 16 7.02 -8.92 -23.16
N GLY A 17 6.70 -7.66 -23.46
CA GLY A 17 5.62 -6.92 -22.80
C GLY A 17 5.99 -6.40 -21.40
N GLN A 18 7.28 -6.37 -21.03
CA GLN A 18 7.72 -5.91 -19.71
C GLN A 18 8.11 -4.43 -19.76
N VAL A 19 7.75 -3.68 -18.71
CA VAL A 19 8.21 -2.30 -18.46
C VAL A 19 9.13 -2.29 -17.26
N THR A 20 10.23 -1.54 -17.36
CA THR A 20 11.18 -1.37 -16.25
C THR A 20 10.79 -0.16 -15.41
N ILE A 21 10.65 -0.34 -14.09
CA ILE A 21 10.44 0.77 -13.16
C ILE A 21 11.80 1.38 -12.81
N SER A 22 11.96 2.68 -13.09
CA SER A 22 13.20 3.43 -12.84
C SER A 22 13.63 3.33 -11.37
N LYS A 23 14.93 3.51 -11.12
CA LYS A 23 15.49 3.42 -9.75
C LYS A 23 14.80 4.39 -8.79
N ALA A 24 14.57 5.63 -9.24
CA ALA A 24 13.91 6.67 -8.44
C ALA A 24 12.50 6.24 -8.00
N LEU A 25 11.68 5.77 -8.94
CA LEU A 25 10.33 5.27 -8.63
C LEU A 25 10.36 4.05 -7.71
N ARG A 26 11.26 3.09 -7.96
CA ARG A 26 11.39 1.93 -7.06
C ARG A 26 11.70 2.33 -5.63
N GLN A 27 12.60 3.30 -5.43
CA GLN A 27 12.95 3.80 -4.11
C GLN A 27 11.79 4.55 -3.45
N GLN A 28 11.11 5.43 -4.18
CA GLN A 28 9.97 6.19 -3.69
C GLN A 28 8.79 5.29 -3.27
N PHE A 29 8.53 4.23 -4.02
CA PHE A 29 7.43 3.29 -3.75
C PHE A 29 7.84 2.08 -2.90
N GLY A 30 9.10 2.01 -2.43
CA GLY A 30 9.59 0.88 -1.63
C GLY A 30 9.57 -0.47 -2.35
N LEU A 31 9.73 -0.47 -3.67
CA LEU A 31 9.74 -1.66 -4.51
C LEU A 31 11.17 -2.25 -4.56
N ALA A 32 11.38 -3.32 -3.82
CA ALA A 32 12.62 -4.08 -3.80
C ALA A 32 12.56 -5.30 -4.73
N ARG A 33 13.70 -5.96 -4.95
CA ARG A 33 13.74 -7.25 -5.64
C ARG A 33 12.86 -8.26 -4.89
N GLY A 34 11.99 -8.95 -5.62
CA GLY A 34 11.05 -9.93 -5.03
C GLY A 34 9.75 -9.31 -4.48
N SER A 35 9.63 -7.97 -4.46
CA SER A 35 8.35 -7.33 -4.16
C SER A 35 7.30 -7.73 -5.19
N ARG A 36 6.07 -7.97 -4.71
CA ARG A 36 4.90 -8.19 -5.56
C ARG A 36 4.14 -6.89 -5.71
N VAL A 37 3.49 -6.72 -6.86
CA VAL A 37 2.67 -5.55 -7.18
C VAL A 37 1.31 -6.00 -7.72
N ARG A 38 0.30 -5.15 -7.56
CA ARG A 38 -1.01 -5.30 -8.20
C ARG A 38 -1.13 -4.23 -9.27
N PHE A 39 -1.73 -4.61 -10.39
CA PHE A 39 -2.14 -3.70 -11.44
C PHE A 39 -3.65 -3.54 -11.38
N ALA A 40 -4.12 -2.30 -11.53
CA ALA A 40 -5.54 -2.00 -11.68
C ALA A 40 -5.71 -1.08 -12.89
N LEU A 41 -6.72 -1.34 -13.72
CA LEU A 41 -7.12 -0.43 -14.78
C LEU A 41 -8.00 0.65 -14.16
N VAL A 42 -7.63 1.92 -14.30
CA VAL A 42 -8.36 3.07 -13.80
C VAL A 42 -8.58 4.03 -14.95
N GLY A 43 -9.80 4.03 -15.50
CA GLY A 43 -10.14 4.84 -16.67
C GLY A 43 -9.27 4.49 -17.87
N ASP A 44 -8.32 5.37 -18.17
CA ASP A 44 -7.42 5.33 -19.33
C ASP A 44 -5.98 4.88 -19.01
N HIS A 45 -5.66 4.61 -17.73
CA HIS A 45 -4.30 4.26 -17.31
C HIS A 45 -4.26 3.06 -16.36
N ILE A 46 -3.06 2.54 -16.16
CA ILE A 46 -2.80 1.44 -15.22
C ILE A 46 -2.20 2.02 -13.95
N GLU A 47 -2.87 1.78 -12.83
CA GLU A 47 -2.28 2.00 -11.51
C GLU A 47 -1.46 0.79 -11.08
N LEU A 48 -0.26 1.05 -10.58
CA LEU A 48 0.59 0.06 -9.93
C LEU A 48 0.58 0.31 -8.42
N ARG A 49 0.23 -0.73 -7.65
CA ARG A 49 0.20 -0.67 -6.18
C ARG A 49 1.07 -1.78 -5.60
N THR A 50 1.76 -1.52 -4.48
CA THR A 50 2.45 -2.58 -3.73
C THR A 50 1.46 -3.67 -3.34
N TRP A 51 1.75 -4.93 -3.67
CA TRP A 51 0.94 -6.04 -3.19
C TRP A 51 1.21 -6.22 -1.71
N LYS A 52 0.26 -5.80 -0.89
CA LYS A 52 0.20 -6.19 0.51
C LYS A 52 -0.74 -7.38 0.60
N PRO A 53 -0.29 -8.54 1.11
CA PRO A 53 -1.24 -9.58 1.49
C PRO A 53 -2.20 -8.92 2.46
N GLU A 54 -3.49 -9.16 2.27
CA GLU A 54 -4.48 -8.76 3.25
C GLU A 54 -4.10 -9.50 4.51
N ARG A 55 -3.51 -8.78 5.49
CA ARG A 55 -3.18 -9.38 6.78
C ARG A 55 -4.52 -9.88 7.30
N SER A 56 -4.69 -11.20 7.34
CA SER A 56 -5.70 -11.77 8.20
C SER A 56 -5.32 -11.27 9.59
N VAL A 57 -6.09 -10.32 10.09
CA VAL A 57 -5.95 -9.92 11.48
C VAL A 57 -6.17 -11.22 12.23
N GLN A 58 -5.12 -11.77 12.85
CA GLN A 58 -5.26 -12.89 13.77
C GLN A 58 -6.20 -12.38 14.86
N LYS A 59 -7.45 -12.86 14.80
CA LYS A 59 -8.63 -12.17 15.32
C LYS A 59 -9.34 -12.93 16.42
N SER A 60 -8.76 -14.00 16.95
CA SER A 60 -9.60 -14.97 17.66
C SER A 60 -8.82 -15.86 18.60
N GLY A 61 -9.11 -15.69 19.88
CA GLY A 61 -9.33 -16.79 20.80
C GLY A 61 -10.84 -17.09 20.83
N PHE A 62 -11.23 -18.20 21.46
CA PHE A 62 -12.64 -18.54 21.64
C PHE A 62 -13.35 -17.39 22.38
N GLY A 63 -14.40 -16.80 21.78
CA GLY A 63 -15.18 -15.70 22.37
C GLY A 63 -14.77 -14.26 22.02
N MET A 64 -13.78 -14.02 21.15
CA MET A 64 -13.32 -12.64 20.84
C MET A 64 -13.98 -11.97 19.62
N LEU A 65 -14.15 -10.64 19.69
CA LEU A 65 -14.68 -9.78 18.62
C LEU A 65 -13.60 -9.40 17.59
N ARG A 66 -14.01 -9.37 16.31
CA ARG A 66 -13.10 -9.27 15.15
C ARG A 66 -12.96 -7.83 14.62
N SER A 67 -11.90 -7.07 14.97
CA SER A 67 -11.64 -5.71 14.40
C SER A 67 -10.52 -5.65 13.34
N SER A 68 -10.71 -4.88 12.25
CA SER A 68 -9.64 -4.57 11.26
C SER A 68 -8.83 -3.32 11.58
N ARG A 69 -9.27 -2.54 12.58
CA ARG A 69 -8.54 -1.37 13.06
C ARG A 69 -7.33 -1.82 13.88
N PRO A 70 -6.22 -1.06 13.91
CA PRO A 70 -5.11 -1.35 14.80
C PRO A 70 -5.62 -1.43 16.25
N ALA A 71 -5.18 -2.43 16.98
CA ALA A 71 -5.45 -2.51 18.41
C ALA A 71 -4.79 -1.32 19.11
N VAL A 72 -5.47 -0.75 20.10
CA VAL A 72 -4.87 0.24 21.00
C VAL A 72 -4.02 -0.48 22.05
N SER A 73 -3.09 0.24 22.68
CA SER A 73 -2.24 -0.31 23.75
C SER A 73 -3.07 -0.82 24.92
N ALA A 74 -2.54 -1.80 25.67
CA ALA A 74 -3.17 -2.30 26.89
C ALA A 74 -3.26 -1.21 27.98
N ASP A 75 -2.28 -0.30 28.03
CA ASP A 75 -2.24 0.81 28.99
C ASP A 75 -3.03 2.05 28.50
N PHE A 76 -3.87 1.88 27.48
CA PHE A 76 -4.64 2.97 26.92
C PHE A 76 -5.70 3.46 27.93
N ASP A 77 -5.51 4.68 28.43
CA ASP A 77 -6.51 5.35 29.26
C ASP A 77 -7.71 5.78 28.42
N SER A 78 -8.84 5.10 28.60
CA SER A 78 -10.09 5.42 27.90
C SER A 78 -10.71 6.76 28.34
N ALA A 79 -10.41 7.24 29.56
CA ALA A 79 -10.90 8.54 30.03
C ALA A 79 -10.28 9.71 29.27
N SER A 80 -9.10 9.50 28.67
CA SER A 80 -8.46 10.47 27.79
C SER A 80 -9.26 10.82 26.53
N LEU A 81 -10.26 9.99 26.16
CA LEU A 81 -11.15 10.23 25.03
C LEU A 81 -12.25 11.26 25.33
N LEU A 82 -12.50 11.57 26.60
CA LEU A 82 -13.59 12.44 27.05
C LEU A 82 -13.14 13.87 27.35
N ARG A 83 -11.96 14.28 26.86
CA ARG A 83 -11.52 15.68 26.99
C ARG A 83 -12.50 16.60 26.24
N PRO A 84 -13.02 17.67 26.86
CA PRO A 84 -13.87 18.64 26.18
C PRO A 84 -13.12 19.40 25.08
#